data_AF-A0AAU1KSY3-F1
#
_entry.id   AF-A0AAU1KSY3-F1
#
_cell.length_a   1.000
_cell.length_b   1.000
_cell.length_c   1.000
_cell.angle_alpha   90.00
_cell.angle_beta   90.00
_cell.angle_gamma   90.00
#
_symmetry.space_group_name_H-M   'P 1'
#
loop_
_entity.id
_entity.type
_entity.pdbx_description
1 polymer ?
#
loop_
_entity_poly.entity_id
_entity_poly.type
_entity_poly.pdbx_seq_one_letter_code
_entity_poly.pdbx_strand_id
1 'polypeptide(L)'
;MRITVLTVPGCPNAPLAMERVAAALAARRAEVELVEVHDQAQAAEYGMNGSPTILLDGVDPFAPQGVVPSVSCRLYRHADGTVSGAPSVAALREALDCGAVQADPSAPDDCCEAGDPLDAVGRGGRGRRAPDGRGLRAVQQAVLRHFAAAGTAPRPAELEPAAAQAGSTAGEVLAELAREDFDQAQAGRTGAQTFGSQLT
;
A
#
# COMPACT_ATOMS: atom_id res chain seq x y z
N MET A 1 23.94 -9.98 -11.31
CA MET A 1 22.51 -9.71 -11.13
C MET A 1 22.27 -8.22 -11.29
N ARG A 2 21.21 -7.87 -11.99
CA ARG A 2 20.68 -6.51 -12.12
C ARG A 2 19.42 -6.41 -11.30
N ILE A 3 19.31 -5.34 -10.51
CA ILE A 3 18.12 -5.01 -9.75
C ILE A 3 17.60 -3.69 -10.28
N THR A 4 16.39 -3.69 -10.80
CA THR A 4 15.74 -2.48 -11.30
C THR A 4 14.60 -2.12 -10.36
N VAL A 5 14.62 -0.90 -9.82
CA VAL A 5 13.52 -0.34 -9.05
C VAL A 5 12.74 0.60 -9.95
N LEU A 6 11.54 0.19 -10.32
CA LEU A 6 10.60 1.00 -11.09
C LEU A 6 9.81 1.90 -10.14
N THR A 7 9.84 3.21 -10.36
CA THR A 7 9.12 4.18 -9.54
C THR A 7 8.38 5.18 -10.40
N VAL A 8 7.27 5.76 -9.91
CA VAL A 8 6.71 6.98 -10.51
C VAL A 8 7.41 8.22 -9.95
N PRO A 9 7.35 9.37 -10.66
CA PRO A 9 7.83 10.65 -10.14
C PRO A 9 7.21 11.00 -8.79
N GLY A 10 8.05 11.33 -7.81
CA GLY A 10 7.60 11.74 -6.48
C GLY A 10 7.02 10.62 -5.59
N CYS A 11 7.26 9.35 -5.92
CA CYS A 11 6.83 8.24 -5.08
C CYS A 11 7.43 8.34 -3.66
N PRO A 12 6.62 8.40 -2.59
CA PRO A 12 7.13 8.51 -1.22
C PRO A 12 7.84 7.23 -0.74
N ASN A 13 7.56 6.10 -1.39
CA ASN A 13 8.05 4.79 -0.99
C ASN A 13 9.36 4.40 -1.71
N ALA A 14 9.79 5.15 -2.73
CA ALA A 14 11.02 4.85 -3.47
C ALA A 14 12.28 4.89 -2.60
N PRO A 15 12.49 5.87 -1.69
CA PRO A 15 13.64 5.87 -0.80
C PRO A 15 13.69 4.63 0.11
N LEU A 16 12.54 4.25 0.66
CA LEU A 16 12.40 3.06 1.51
C LEU A 16 12.71 1.78 0.74
N ALA A 17 12.23 1.65 -0.50
CA ALA A 17 12.54 0.50 -1.34
C ALA A 17 14.03 0.40 -1.63
N MET A 18 14.68 1.51 -2.00
CA MET A 18 16.13 1.55 -2.24
C MET A 18 16.94 1.17 -1.00
N GLU A 19 16.57 1.70 0.16
CA GLU A 19 17.20 1.36 1.44
C GLU A 19 17.11 -0.14 1.73
N ARG A 20 15.93 -0.72 1.55
CA ARG A 20 15.70 -2.15 1.82
C ARG A 20 16.40 -3.05 0.81
N VAL A 21 16.47 -2.66 -0.46
CA VAL A 21 17.26 -3.35 -1.50
C VAL A 21 18.75 -3.33 -1.12
N ALA A 22 19.29 -2.17 -0.75
CA ALA A 22 20.69 -2.06 -0.30
C ALA A 22 20.96 -2.92 0.94
N ALA A 23 20.06 -2.92 1.92
CA ALA A 23 20.18 -3.77 3.11
C ALA A 23 20.07 -5.27 2.80
N ALA A 24 19.29 -5.66 1.78
CA ALA A 24 19.14 -7.04 1.35
C ALA A 24 20.37 -7.55 0.61
N LEU A 25 21.05 -6.69 -0.16
CA LEU A 25 22.25 -7.03 -0.92
C LEU A 25 23.45 -7.41 -0.03
N ALA A 26 23.57 -6.85 1.17
CA ALA A 26 24.67 -7.13 2.10
C ALA A 26 26.06 -7.09 1.42
N ALA A 27 26.72 -8.24 1.20
CA ALA A 27 28.02 -8.37 0.52
C ALA A 27 27.94 -8.76 -0.97
N ARG A 28 26.74 -8.94 -1.52
CA ARG A 28 26.52 -9.34 -2.92
C ARG A 28 26.78 -8.15 -3.85
N ARG A 29 27.47 -8.38 -4.96
CA ARG A 29 27.62 -7.39 -6.02
C ARG A 29 26.41 -7.45 -6.95
N ALA A 30 25.62 -6.39 -6.97
CA ALA A 30 24.51 -6.18 -7.89
C ALA A 30 24.57 -4.78 -8.48
N GLU A 31 24.15 -4.66 -9.74
CA GLU A 31 23.89 -3.36 -10.36
C GLU A 31 22.47 -2.96 -9.98
N VAL A 32 22.32 -1.87 -9.21
CA VAL A 32 21.01 -1.35 -8.81
C VAL A 32 20.71 -0.09 -9.60
N GLU A 33 19.61 -0.11 -10.35
CA GLU A 33 19.15 1.00 -11.17
C GLU A 33 17.76 1.45 -10.71
N LEU A 34 17.55 2.77 -10.64
CA LEU A 34 16.24 3.37 -10.39
C LEU A 34 15.72 3.93 -11.72
N VAL A 35 14.57 3.43 -12.16
CA VAL A 35 13.93 3.86 -13.42
C VAL A 35 12.61 4.57 -13.09
N GLU A 36 12.47 5.79 -13.57
CA GLU A 36 11.22 6.55 -13.47
C GLU A 36 10.27 6.19 -14.60
N VAL A 37 9.05 5.78 -14.24
CA VAL A 37 7.96 5.42 -15.15
C VAL A 37 6.92 6.53 -15.08
N HIS A 38 6.70 7.21 -16.20
CA HIS A 38 5.85 8.41 -16.23
C HIS A 38 4.39 8.13 -16.62
N ASP A 39 4.12 7.03 -17.32
CA ASP A 39 2.81 6.75 -17.87
C ASP A 39 2.49 5.25 -17.92
N GLN A 40 1.23 4.95 -18.25
CA GLN A 40 0.71 3.60 -18.29
C GLN A 40 1.33 2.73 -19.40
N ALA A 41 1.81 3.34 -20.49
CA ALA A 41 2.45 2.60 -21.58
C ALA A 41 3.85 2.13 -21.15
N GLN A 42 4.62 3.00 -20.52
CA GLN A 42 5.90 2.65 -19.90
C GLN A 42 5.70 1.61 -18.79
N ALA A 43 4.66 1.75 -17.96
CA ALA A 43 4.36 0.74 -16.95
C ALA A 43 4.11 -0.65 -17.55
N ALA A 44 3.42 -0.72 -18.70
CA ALA A 44 3.21 -1.99 -19.40
C ALA A 44 4.50 -2.54 -20.03
N GLU A 45 5.33 -1.68 -20.61
CA GLU A 45 6.63 -2.05 -21.21
C GLU A 45 7.59 -2.64 -20.18
N TYR A 46 7.70 -1.99 -19.00
CA TYR A 46 8.57 -2.44 -17.92
C TYR A 46 7.93 -3.49 -17.00
N GLY A 47 6.67 -3.87 -17.21
CA GLY A 47 5.95 -4.80 -16.33
C GLY A 47 5.71 -4.26 -14.91
N MET A 48 5.58 -2.94 -14.77
CA MET A 48 5.36 -2.27 -13.49
C MET A 48 3.95 -2.54 -12.97
N ASN A 49 3.84 -3.26 -11.84
CA ASN A 49 2.56 -3.53 -11.16
C ASN A 49 2.26 -2.53 -10.04
N GLY A 50 2.80 -1.32 -10.17
CA GLY A 50 2.70 -0.23 -9.20
C GLY A 50 4.05 0.22 -8.62
N SER A 51 4.08 1.42 -8.04
CA SER A 51 5.27 2.06 -7.52
C SER A 51 5.44 1.83 -6.02
N PRO A 52 6.65 1.45 -5.55
CA PRO A 52 7.78 0.95 -6.32
C PRO A 52 7.55 -0.51 -6.72
N THR A 53 8.12 -0.95 -7.85
CA THR A 53 8.24 -2.37 -8.24
C THR A 53 9.71 -2.74 -8.33
N ILE A 54 10.10 -3.86 -7.75
CA ILE A 54 11.49 -4.34 -7.78
C ILE A 54 11.57 -5.53 -8.72
N LEU A 55 12.40 -5.39 -9.74
CA LEU A 55 12.71 -6.42 -10.72
C LEU A 55 14.10 -6.99 -10.42
N LEU A 56 14.20 -8.32 -10.39
CA LEU A 56 15.46 -9.06 -10.35
C LEU A 56 15.69 -9.66 -11.73
N ASP A 57 16.74 -9.21 -12.41
CA ASP A 57 17.08 -9.60 -13.78
C ASP A 57 15.86 -9.49 -14.75
N GLY A 58 15.00 -8.49 -14.53
CA GLY A 58 13.81 -8.20 -15.32
C GLY A 58 12.50 -8.86 -14.83
N VAL A 59 12.55 -9.69 -13.79
CA VAL A 59 11.38 -10.41 -13.25
C VAL A 59 10.96 -9.82 -11.91
N ASP A 60 9.66 -9.57 -11.71
CA ASP A 60 9.09 -9.17 -10.41
C ASP A 60 8.80 -10.39 -9.54
N PRO A 61 9.59 -10.68 -8.49
CA PRO A 61 9.40 -11.86 -7.65
C PRO A 61 8.17 -11.74 -6.73
N PHE A 62 7.55 -10.56 -6.67
CA PHE A 62 6.40 -10.28 -5.80
C PHE A 62 5.10 -10.13 -6.59
N ALA A 63 5.12 -10.33 -7.91
CA ALA A 63 3.96 -10.16 -8.77
C ALA A 63 2.84 -11.14 -8.40
N PRO A 64 1.63 -10.67 -8.03
CA PRO A 64 0.49 -11.55 -7.90
C PRO A 64 0.04 -12.02 -9.29
N GLN A 65 -0.46 -13.24 -9.39
CA GLN A 65 -0.95 -13.76 -10.67
C GLN A 65 -2.13 -12.92 -11.20
N GLY A 66 -2.08 -12.56 -12.48
CA GLY A 66 -3.18 -11.86 -13.17
C GLY A 66 -3.30 -10.36 -12.91
N VAL A 67 -2.28 -9.71 -12.32
CA VAL A 67 -2.29 -8.25 -12.12
C VAL A 67 -1.94 -7.52 -13.42
N VAL A 68 -2.67 -6.45 -13.70
CA VAL A 68 -2.43 -5.56 -14.83
C VAL A 68 -1.39 -4.51 -14.45
N PRO A 69 -0.42 -4.20 -15.33
CA PRO A 69 0.53 -3.12 -15.08
C PRO A 69 -0.17 -1.80 -14.71
N SER A 70 0.42 -1.02 -13.81
CA SER A 70 -0.19 0.19 -13.26
C SER A 70 0.87 1.18 -12.77
N VAL A 71 0.58 2.48 -12.90
CA VAL A 71 1.34 3.59 -12.30
C VAL A 71 0.86 3.96 -10.88
N SER A 72 0.02 3.12 -10.27
CA SER A 72 -0.50 3.33 -8.90
C SER A 72 0.52 2.97 -7.82
N CYS A 73 0.30 3.37 -6.56
CA CYS A 73 1.12 2.89 -5.44
C CYS A 73 0.93 1.37 -5.21
N ARG A 74 2.02 0.64 -5.05
CA ARG A 74 2.01 -0.77 -4.67
C ARG A 74 2.18 -0.93 -3.17
N LEU A 75 1.45 -1.89 -2.62
CA LEU A 75 1.51 -2.26 -1.21
C LEU A 75 1.94 -3.71 -1.09
N TYR A 76 2.87 -3.97 -0.17
CA TYR A 76 3.45 -5.26 0.11
C TYR A 76 2.96 -5.73 1.47
N ARG A 77 2.43 -6.96 1.50
CA ARG A 77 2.01 -7.62 2.75
C ARG A 77 3.20 -8.35 3.35
N HIS A 78 3.42 -8.15 4.63
CA HIS A 78 4.45 -8.85 5.41
C HIS A 78 3.86 -10.06 6.13
N ALA A 79 4.74 -10.98 6.57
CA ALA A 79 4.35 -12.21 7.26
C ALA A 79 3.63 -11.96 8.59
N ASP A 80 3.90 -10.82 9.24
CA ASP A 80 3.21 -10.37 10.46
C ASP A 80 1.83 -9.75 10.18
N GLY A 81 1.38 -9.73 8.92
CA GLY A 81 0.11 -9.16 8.48
C GLY A 81 0.15 -7.65 8.24
N THR A 82 1.25 -6.97 8.55
CA THR A 82 1.41 -5.55 8.28
C THR A 82 1.55 -5.28 6.78
N VAL A 83 1.30 -4.02 6.38
CA VAL A 83 1.34 -3.59 4.98
C VAL A 83 2.27 -2.39 4.86
N SER A 84 3.16 -2.41 3.87
CA SER A 84 4.14 -1.35 3.62
C SER A 84 4.23 -1.01 2.14
N GLY A 85 4.74 0.18 1.83
CA GLY A 85 5.03 0.62 0.46
C GLY A 85 6.26 -0.02 -0.17
N ALA A 86 6.94 -0.93 0.52
CA ALA A 86 8.09 -1.68 -0.01
C ALA A 86 8.09 -3.11 0.58
N PRO A 87 8.67 -4.11 -0.10
CA PRO A 87 8.85 -5.44 0.47
C PRO A 87 9.82 -5.40 1.65
N SER A 88 9.79 -6.41 2.52
CA SER A 88 10.70 -6.48 3.67
C SER A 88 12.10 -6.88 3.21
N VAL A 89 13.11 -6.55 4.02
CA VAL A 89 14.50 -6.99 3.76
C VAL A 89 14.61 -8.51 3.72
N ALA A 90 13.85 -9.22 4.57
CA ALA A 90 13.82 -10.68 4.58
C ALA A 90 13.27 -11.25 3.26
N ALA A 91 12.12 -10.75 2.79
CA ALA A 91 11.52 -11.18 1.53
C ALA A 91 12.40 -10.86 0.32
N LEU A 92 13.10 -9.71 0.34
CA LEU A 92 14.09 -9.37 -0.68
C LEU A 92 15.29 -10.33 -0.66
N ARG A 93 15.78 -10.72 0.52
CA ARG A 93 16.87 -11.70 0.62
C ARG A 93 16.46 -13.06 0.07
N GLU A 94 15.29 -13.54 0.46
CA GLU A 94 14.72 -14.79 -0.06
C GLU A 94 14.59 -14.75 -1.59
N ALA A 95 14.03 -13.67 -2.15
CA ALA A 95 13.91 -13.51 -3.59
C ALA A 95 15.28 -13.50 -4.30
N LEU A 96 16.29 -12.85 -3.71
CA LEU A 96 17.66 -12.84 -4.23
C LEU A 96 18.33 -14.21 -4.14
N ASP A 97 18.01 -15.02 -3.13
CA ASP A 97 18.53 -16.37 -2.94
C ASP A 97 17.85 -17.36 -3.90
N CYS A 98 16.54 -17.25 -4.11
CA CYS A 98 15.81 -18.07 -5.09
C CYS A 98 16.15 -17.70 -6.54
N GLY A 99 16.31 -16.40 -6.84
CA GLY A 99 16.69 -15.94 -8.18
C GLY A 99 18.11 -16.37 -8.58
N ALA A 100 19.01 -16.59 -7.62
CA ALA A 100 20.34 -17.14 -7.88
C ALA A 100 20.32 -18.62 -8.31
N VAL A 101 19.22 -19.34 -8.08
CA VAL A 101 19.06 -20.77 -8.40
C VAL A 101 18.47 -20.98 -9.82
N GLN A 102 17.95 -19.92 -10.46
CA GLN A 102 17.39 -20.00 -11.82
C GLN A 102 18.48 -19.88 -12.90
N ALA A 103 19.33 -20.91 -13.02
CA ALA A 103 20.21 -21.11 -14.18
C ALA A 103 20.01 -22.50 -14.85
N ASP A 104 18.96 -23.25 -14.49
CA ASP A 104 18.61 -24.52 -15.12
C ASP A 104 17.08 -24.64 -15.34
N PRO A 105 16.59 -24.71 -16.59
CA PRO A 105 15.16 -24.64 -16.91
C PRO A 105 14.41 -25.99 -16.90
N SER A 106 14.81 -26.99 -16.12
CA SER A 106 14.02 -28.22 -15.98
C SER A 106 13.90 -28.75 -14.56
N ALA A 107 12.90 -28.25 -13.82
CA ALA A 107 12.28 -28.98 -12.72
C ALA A 107 10.79 -28.60 -12.67
N PRO A 108 9.87 -29.54 -12.36
CA PRO A 108 8.45 -29.22 -12.23
C PRO A 108 8.20 -28.47 -10.92
N ASP A 109 7.58 -27.30 -11.03
CA ASP A 109 7.10 -26.46 -9.92
C ASP A 109 6.02 -27.20 -9.12
N ASP A 110 6.45 -27.92 -8.09
CA ASP A 110 5.63 -28.19 -6.91
C ASP A 110 6.10 -27.24 -5.81
N CYS A 111 5.50 -26.05 -5.77
CA CYS A 111 5.67 -25.09 -4.69
C CYS A 111 4.33 -24.40 -4.41
N CYS A 112 3.69 -24.87 -3.33
CA CYS A 112 2.54 -24.32 -2.60
C CYS A 112 1.16 -24.85 -3.02
N GLU A 113 0.62 -25.76 -2.20
CA GLU A 113 -0.81 -26.10 -2.19
C GLU A 113 -1.64 -24.84 -1.88
N ALA A 114 -2.48 -24.45 -2.84
CA ALA A 114 -3.46 -23.41 -2.66
C ALA A 114 -4.56 -23.92 -1.70
N GLY A 115 -4.45 -23.52 -0.43
CA GLY A 115 -5.61 -23.50 0.46
C GLY A 115 -6.70 -22.61 -0.16
N ASP A 116 -7.96 -23.04 0.00
CA ASP A 116 -9.15 -22.43 -0.57
C ASP A 116 -9.13 -20.89 -0.43
N PRO A 117 -9.16 -20.11 -1.54
CA PRO A 117 -9.04 -18.65 -1.51
C PRO A 117 -10.22 -17.94 -0.82
N LEU A 118 -11.28 -18.67 -0.44
CA LEU A 118 -12.46 -18.11 0.21
C LEU A 118 -12.48 -18.33 1.73
N ASP A 119 -11.69 -19.25 2.28
CA ASP A 119 -11.65 -19.53 3.73
C ASP A 119 -10.62 -18.68 4.50
N ALA A 120 -9.71 -17.98 3.81
CA ALA A 120 -8.78 -17.02 4.41
C ALA A 120 -9.38 -15.61 4.61
N VAL A 121 -10.71 -15.46 4.48
CA VAL A 121 -11.40 -14.20 4.80
C VAL A 121 -11.54 -14.06 6.32
N GLY A 122 -10.42 -13.78 6.98
CA GLY A 122 -10.43 -13.03 8.23
C GLY A 122 -10.96 -11.60 7.97
N ARG A 123 -10.91 -10.72 8.98
CA ARG A 123 -11.38 -9.31 8.95
C ARG A 123 -10.89 -8.45 7.76
N GLY A 124 -10.08 -8.94 6.83
CA GLY A 124 -9.60 -8.23 5.63
C GLY A 124 -10.60 -8.07 4.47
N GLY A 125 -11.72 -8.80 4.43
CA GLY A 125 -12.73 -8.64 3.35
C GLY A 125 -13.83 -7.61 3.64
N ARG A 126 -14.10 -7.31 4.92
CA ARG A 126 -15.12 -6.35 5.37
C ARG A 126 -14.61 -5.29 6.35
N GLY A 127 -13.38 -5.41 6.86
CA GLY A 127 -12.89 -4.64 8.01
C GLY A 127 -12.33 -3.25 7.75
N ARG A 128 -12.53 -2.66 6.56
CA ARG A 128 -12.28 -1.21 6.34
C ARG A 128 -13.55 -0.38 6.21
N ARG A 129 -14.71 -1.03 6.17
CA ARG A 129 -15.98 -0.30 6.24
C ARG A 129 -16.26 -0.10 7.71
N ALA A 130 -16.39 1.16 8.10
CA ALA A 130 -16.87 1.44 9.43
C ALA A 130 -18.24 0.75 9.64
N PRO A 131 -18.53 0.27 10.86
CA PRO A 131 -19.80 -0.37 11.15
C PRO A 131 -20.97 0.57 10.84
N ASP A 132 -22.15 0.00 10.55
CA ASP A 132 -23.35 0.76 10.21
C ASP A 132 -23.92 1.55 11.42
N GLY A 133 -23.39 1.32 12.62
CA GLY A 133 -23.79 2.00 13.85
C GLY A 133 -23.25 3.42 13.98
N ARG A 134 -24.02 4.29 14.66
CA ARG A 134 -23.64 5.66 15.08
C ARG A 134 -23.18 6.61 13.97
N GLY A 135 -23.43 6.31 12.69
CA GLY A 135 -23.13 7.20 11.56
C GLY A 135 -21.72 7.03 10.98
N LEU A 136 -20.92 6.10 11.50
CA LEU A 136 -19.53 5.88 11.08
C LEU A 136 -19.41 5.61 9.58
N ARG A 137 -20.24 4.72 9.03
CA ARG A 137 -20.23 4.43 7.59
C ARG A 137 -20.70 5.60 6.73
N ALA A 138 -21.71 6.34 7.18
CA ALA A 138 -22.28 7.45 6.42
C ALA A 138 -21.25 8.58 6.28
N VAL A 139 -20.56 8.89 7.38
CA VAL A 139 -19.48 9.89 7.39
C VAL A 139 -18.29 9.44 6.55
N GLN A 140 -17.83 8.19 6.69
CA GLN A 140 -16.74 7.64 5.88
C GLN A 140 -17.05 7.71 4.37
N GLN A 141 -18.29 7.38 3.97
CA GLN A 141 -18.71 7.50 2.56
C GLN A 141 -18.77 8.95 2.08
N ALA A 142 -19.22 9.88 2.92
CA ALA A 142 -19.25 11.30 2.58
C ALA A 142 -17.83 11.85 2.37
N VAL A 143 -16.88 11.45 3.23
CA VAL A 143 -15.46 11.78 3.09
C VAL A 143 -14.91 11.28 1.76
N LEU A 144 -15.05 9.99 1.46
CA LEU A 144 -14.53 9.40 0.23
C LEU A 144 -15.14 10.01 -1.04
N ARG A 145 -16.44 10.31 -1.03
CA ARG A 145 -17.10 10.97 -2.17
C ARG A 145 -16.60 12.40 -2.38
N HIS A 146 -16.39 13.15 -1.31
CA HIS A 146 -15.85 14.51 -1.42
C HIS A 146 -14.41 14.49 -1.96
N PHE A 147 -13.57 13.56 -1.51
CA PHE A 147 -12.24 13.37 -2.09
C PHE A 147 -12.29 13.01 -3.58
N ALA A 148 -13.18 12.10 -3.98
CA ALA A 148 -13.32 11.71 -5.37
C ALA A 148 -13.79 12.87 -6.27
N ALA A 149 -14.58 13.81 -5.72
CA ALA A 149 -15.11 14.94 -6.46
C ALA A 149 -14.20 16.18 -6.47
N ALA A 150 -13.57 16.50 -5.34
CA ALA A 150 -12.84 17.75 -5.11
C ALA A 150 -11.33 17.57 -4.89
N GLY A 151 -10.86 16.34 -4.67
CA GLY A 151 -9.45 16.04 -4.39
C GLY A 151 -8.96 16.49 -3.01
N THR A 152 -9.82 17.11 -2.19
CA THR A 152 -9.50 17.65 -0.86
C THR A 152 -10.33 16.99 0.23
N ALA A 153 -9.93 17.14 1.49
CA ALA A 153 -10.71 16.67 2.63
C ALA A 153 -11.91 17.62 2.89
N PRO A 154 -13.13 17.10 3.14
CA PRO A 154 -14.25 17.92 3.57
C PRO A 154 -14.02 18.48 4.98
N ARG A 155 -14.59 19.65 5.27
CA ARG A 155 -14.62 20.22 6.61
C ARG A 155 -15.63 19.45 7.47
N PRO A 156 -15.44 19.35 8.80
CA PRO A 156 -16.39 18.67 9.70
C PRO A 156 -17.84 19.17 9.56
N ALA A 157 -18.04 20.47 9.34
CA ALA A 157 -19.36 21.07 9.12
C ALA A 157 -20.11 20.49 7.89
N GLU A 158 -19.38 20.02 6.88
CA GLU A 158 -19.96 19.41 5.67
C GLU A 158 -20.38 17.96 5.92
N LEU A 159 -19.91 17.34 7.01
CA LEU A 159 -20.21 15.97 7.42
C LEU A 159 -21.34 15.90 8.47
N GLU A 160 -21.68 17.02 9.11
CA GLU A 160 -22.75 17.12 10.11
C GLU A 160 -24.10 16.55 9.64
N PRO A 161 -24.57 16.80 8.41
CA PRO A 161 -25.82 16.20 7.94
C PRO A 161 -25.78 14.67 7.88
N ALA A 162 -24.61 14.07 7.65
CA ALA A 162 -24.44 12.62 7.59
C ALA A 162 -24.33 12.00 9.00
N ALA A 163 -23.70 12.71 9.94
CA ALA A 163 -23.61 12.28 11.34
C ALA A 163 -24.96 12.42 12.08
N ALA A 164 -25.67 13.53 11.86
CA ALA A 164 -26.96 13.83 12.50
C ALA A 164 -28.04 12.81 12.15
N GLN A 165 -28.01 12.22 10.95
CA GLN A 165 -28.92 11.14 10.54
C GLN A 165 -28.81 9.89 11.41
N ALA A 166 -27.69 9.72 12.12
CA ALA A 166 -27.46 8.62 13.04
C ALA A 166 -27.49 9.05 14.53
N GLY A 167 -27.86 10.30 14.82
CA GLY A 167 -27.93 10.83 16.18
C GLY A 167 -26.57 11.14 16.81
N SER A 168 -25.52 11.31 16.00
CA SER A 168 -24.15 11.65 16.45
C SER A 168 -23.69 12.98 15.85
N THR A 169 -22.65 13.60 16.41
CA THR A 169 -21.98 14.75 15.79
C THR A 169 -20.85 14.32 14.86
N ALA A 170 -20.51 15.12 13.84
CA ALA A 170 -19.41 14.77 12.94
C ALA A 170 -18.07 14.64 13.69
N GLY A 171 -17.86 15.45 14.73
CA GLY A 171 -16.66 15.40 15.58
C GLY A 171 -16.49 14.07 16.33
N GLU A 172 -17.57 13.55 16.93
CA GLU A 172 -17.55 12.26 17.65
C GLU A 172 -17.28 11.10 16.69
N VAL A 173 -17.95 11.12 15.53
CA VAL A 173 -17.83 10.07 14.52
C VAL A 173 -16.42 10.05 13.91
N LEU A 174 -15.84 11.21 13.59
CA LEU A 174 -14.47 11.32 13.10
C LEU A 174 -13.44 10.88 14.15
N ALA A 175 -13.64 11.24 15.42
CA ALA A 175 -12.77 10.80 16.50
C ALA A 175 -12.82 9.27 16.70
N GLU A 176 -13.97 8.64 16.46
CA GLU A 176 -14.14 7.19 16.51
C GLU A 176 -13.54 6.49 15.29
N LEU A 177 -13.73 7.02 14.08
CA LEU A 177 -13.08 6.52 12.86
C LEU A 177 -11.55 6.58 12.95
N ALA A 178 -11.00 7.68 13.48
CA ALA A 178 -9.56 7.85 13.66
C ALA A 178 -8.98 6.89 14.71
N ARG A 179 -9.72 6.63 15.80
CA ARG A 179 -9.29 5.70 16.87
C ARG A 179 -9.32 4.25 16.44
N GLU A 180 -10.26 3.88 15.58
CA GLU A 180 -10.45 2.50 15.09
C GLU A 180 -9.77 2.23 13.74
N ASP A 181 -8.93 3.16 13.27
CA ASP A 181 -8.08 3.01 12.08
C ASP A 181 -8.84 2.92 10.73
N PHE A 182 -10.03 3.51 10.66
CA PHE A 182 -10.86 3.50 9.44
C PHE A 182 -10.53 4.63 8.44
N ASP A 183 -9.76 5.64 8.85
CA ASP A 183 -9.48 6.88 8.10
C ASP A 183 -7.97 7.14 7.81
N GLN A 184 -7.16 6.09 7.63
CA GLN A 184 -5.72 6.19 7.30
C GLN A 184 -5.40 6.74 5.89
N ALA A 185 -6.25 7.60 5.32
CA ALA A 185 -6.00 8.22 4.02
C ALA A 185 -4.97 9.35 4.06
N GLN A 186 -4.56 9.88 5.23
CA GLN A 186 -3.56 10.95 5.32
C GLN A 186 -2.73 10.91 6.60
N ALA A 187 -1.59 10.22 6.58
CA ALA A 187 -0.50 10.43 7.55
C ALA A 187 0.81 10.81 6.84
N GLY A 188 0.70 11.68 5.83
CA GLY A 188 1.83 12.14 5.03
C GLY A 188 1.56 13.53 4.46
N ARG A 189 1.38 14.50 5.35
CA ARG A 189 1.54 15.97 5.18
C ARG A 189 0.53 16.73 6.05
N THR A 190 0.82 16.83 7.35
CA THR A 190 0.55 18.06 8.12
C THR A 190 1.51 18.05 9.29
N GLY A 191 2.43 19.01 9.27
CA GLY A 191 3.33 19.26 10.38
C GLY A 191 2.54 19.57 11.65
N ALA A 192 3.13 19.16 12.77
CA ALA A 192 2.87 19.58 14.12
C ALA A 192 2.02 20.86 14.25
N GLN A 193 0.80 20.73 14.77
CA GLN A 193 0.25 21.68 15.72
C GLN A 193 -0.51 20.93 16.80
N THR A 194 0.19 20.72 17.91
CA THR A 194 -0.35 20.44 19.23
C THR A 194 -1.35 21.53 19.60
N PHE A 195 -2.64 21.22 19.64
CA PHE A 195 -3.61 22.05 20.36
C PHE A 195 -3.90 21.40 21.71
N GLY A 196 -3.04 21.72 22.67
CA GLY A 196 -3.37 21.66 24.08
C GLY A 196 -3.98 23.00 24.51
N SER A 197 -4.98 22.92 25.38
CA SER A 197 -5.43 23.97 26.32
C SER A 197 -5.81 25.35 25.77
N GLN A 198 -7.10 25.70 25.92
CA GLN A 198 -7.51 26.72 26.91
C GLN A 198 -9.03 26.72 27.09
N LEU A 199 -9.45 26.12 28.20
CA LEU A 199 -10.62 26.53 28.97
C LEU A 199 -10.18 27.72 29.83
N THR A 200 -10.77 28.90 29.61
CA THR A 200 -11.29 29.84 30.63
C THR A 200 -12.15 30.86 29.91
#